data_AF-A0A8C4V3R0-F1
#
_entry.id   AF-A0A8C4V3R0-F1
#
_cell.length_a   1.000
_cell.length_b   1.000
_cell.length_c   1.000
_cell.angle_alpha   90.00
_cell.angle_beta   90.00
_cell.angle_gamma   90.00
#
_symmetry.space_group_name_H-M   'P 1'
#
loop_
_entity.id
_entity.type
_entity.pdbx_description
1 polymer ?
#
loop_
_entity_poly.entity_id
_entity_poly.type
_entity_poly.pdbx_seq_one_letter_code
_entity_poly.pdbx_strand_id
1 'polypeptide(L)'
;MNQNTTAPTVAVETLDDVPEHVLRGLPEDVRLFPSAVDKTRLGVWATKSILKGKKFGPFVGDKKKRSQVKSNVYMWEVYYPNLGWMCVDATDPEKGNWLRYINWARSGKEQNLFPLEINRTIYYKSLKPIAPGEELLVWYNGEDDPEIAAAIEEERASARSRRHSPKAKKGYWRWRWLRNVAGGANGYFGLTWAEEEECRGVGYTLVSMQIRCRLAH
;
A
#
# COMPACT_ATOMS: atom_id res chain seq x y z
N MET A 1 33.88 8.14 -43.10
CA MET A 1 33.48 8.88 -41.88
C MET A 1 32.50 8.00 -41.14
N ASN A 2 32.96 7.20 -40.17
CA ASN A 2 32.09 6.32 -39.39
C ASN A 2 31.56 7.13 -38.21
N GLN A 3 30.27 7.48 -38.26
CA GLN A 3 29.59 8.09 -37.13
C GLN A 3 29.23 6.97 -36.14
N ASN A 4 30.01 6.84 -35.08
CA ASN A 4 29.61 6.11 -33.88
C ASN A 4 28.58 6.96 -33.15
N THR A 5 27.30 6.66 -33.37
CA THR A 5 26.18 7.22 -32.62
C THR A 5 26.25 6.70 -31.19
N THR A 6 26.79 7.50 -30.26
CA THR A 6 26.71 7.25 -28.82
C THR A 6 25.24 7.35 -28.41
N ALA A 7 24.61 6.21 -28.11
CA ALA A 7 23.27 6.17 -27.54
C ALA A 7 23.26 6.97 -26.22
N PRO A 8 22.18 7.70 -25.89
CA PRO A 8 22.08 8.38 -24.62
C PRO A 8 22.16 7.32 -23.51
N THR A 9 23.14 7.45 -22.61
CA THR A 9 23.26 6.67 -21.38
C THR A 9 21.98 6.86 -20.58
N VAL A 10 21.03 5.92 -20.73
CA VAL A 10 19.85 5.85 -19.88
C VAL A 10 20.38 5.64 -18.47
N ALA A 11 20.04 6.53 -17.53
CA ALA A 11 20.42 6.38 -16.14
C ALA A 11 19.81 5.07 -15.61
N VAL A 12 20.66 4.07 -15.40
CA VAL A 12 20.28 2.78 -14.82
C VAL A 12 20.35 2.94 -13.32
N GLU A 13 19.23 2.73 -12.64
CA GLU A 13 19.17 2.71 -11.18
C GLU A 13 19.88 1.45 -10.68
N THR A 14 20.92 1.63 -9.86
CA THR A 14 21.72 0.53 -9.33
C THR A 14 21.49 0.34 -7.83
N LEU A 15 21.95 -0.78 -7.28
CA LEU A 15 21.84 -1.06 -5.84
C LEU A 15 22.59 -0.03 -4.99
N ASP A 16 23.63 0.60 -5.53
CA ASP A 16 24.43 1.61 -4.84
C ASP A 16 23.67 2.94 -4.68
N ASP A 17 22.65 3.17 -5.51
CA ASP A 17 21.78 4.36 -5.44
C ASP A 17 20.64 4.19 -4.41
N VAL A 18 20.50 2.99 -3.82
CA VAL A 18 19.43 2.68 -2.88
C VAL A 18 19.82 3.14 -1.47
N PRO A 19 18.98 3.96 -0.80
CA PRO A 19 19.26 4.39 0.56
C PRO A 19 19.34 3.24 1.55
N GLU A 20 20.23 3.34 2.54
CA GLU A 20 20.44 2.26 3.51
C GLU A 20 19.18 1.92 4.33
N HIS A 21 18.31 2.89 4.64
CA HIS A 21 17.07 2.60 5.38
C HIS A 21 16.10 1.76 4.56
N VAL A 22 16.13 1.89 3.23
CA VAL A 22 15.36 1.03 2.34
C VAL A 22 15.89 -0.39 2.44
N LEU A 23 17.22 -0.57 2.30
CA LEU A 23 17.87 -1.89 2.38
C LEU A 23 17.62 -2.58 3.73
N ARG A 24 17.72 -1.84 4.84
CA ARG A 24 17.41 -2.36 6.18
C ARG A 24 15.94 -2.71 6.38
N GLY A 25 15.04 -2.10 5.60
CA GLY A 25 13.60 -2.35 5.65
C GLY A 25 13.14 -3.58 4.86
N LEU A 26 14.02 -4.21 4.08
CA LEU A 26 13.67 -5.41 3.31
C LEU A 26 13.46 -6.62 4.23
N PRO A 27 12.35 -7.37 4.07
CA PRO A 27 12.20 -8.67 4.72
C PRO A 27 13.14 -9.70 4.09
N GLU A 28 13.57 -10.71 4.86
CA GLU A 28 14.42 -11.81 4.37
C GLU A 28 13.82 -12.61 3.21
N ASP A 29 12.50 -12.52 3.04
CA ASP A 29 11.73 -13.19 2.00
C ASP A 29 11.93 -12.56 0.62
N VAL A 30 12.57 -11.37 0.54
CA VAL A 30 12.79 -10.63 -0.70
C VAL A 30 14.18 -10.00 -0.77
N ARG A 31 14.60 -9.64 -1.99
CA ARG A 31 15.82 -8.88 -2.26
C ARG A 31 15.59 -7.85 -3.36
N LEU A 32 16.41 -6.80 -3.39
CA LEU A 32 16.48 -5.92 -4.56
C LEU A 32 17.43 -6.50 -5.60
N PHE A 33 17.03 -6.43 -6.86
CA PHE A 33 17.84 -6.88 -7.99
C PHE A 33 17.34 -6.20 -9.27
N PRO A 34 18.17 -6.01 -10.32
CA PRO A 34 17.71 -5.43 -11.58
C PRO A 34 16.42 -6.09 -12.09
N SER A 35 15.45 -5.28 -12.50
CA SER A 35 14.14 -5.78 -12.92
C SER A 35 14.24 -6.51 -14.26
N ALA A 36 13.45 -7.58 -14.42
CA ALA A 36 13.30 -8.25 -15.71
C ALA A 36 12.31 -7.50 -16.62
N VAL A 37 11.38 -6.75 -16.02
CA VAL A 37 10.39 -5.94 -16.74
C VAL A 37 11.02 -4.66 -17.27
N ASP A 38 11.77 -3.95 -16.43
CA ASP A 38 12.45 -2.71 -16.79
C ASP A 38 13.93 -2.79 -16.40
N LYS A 39 14.79 -3.15 -17.35
CA LYS A 39 16.25 -3.30 -17.13
C LYS A 39 16.95 -2.01 -16.70
N THR A 40 16.28 -0.87 -16.79
CA THR A 40 16.80 0.43 -16.35
C THR A 40 16.55 0.70 -14.87
N ARG A 41 15.75 -0.15 -14.21
CA ARG A 41 15.32 -0.01 -12.82
C ARG A 41 15.63 -1.25 -12.01
N LEU A 42 15.62 -1.08 -10.70
CA LEU A 42 15.57 -2.19 -9.78
C LEU A 42 14.15 -2.75 -9.68
N GLY A 43 14.09 -4.04 -9.36
CA GLY A 43 12.90 -4.78 -9.00
C GLY A 43 13.08 -5.45 -7.66
N VAL A 44 11.96 -5.90 -7.08
CA VAL A 44 11.97 -6.72 -5.87
C VAL A 44 11.74 -8.16 -6.28
N TRP A 45 12.57 -9.06 -5.77
CA TRP A 45 12.55 -10.48 -6.11
C TRP A 45 12.37 -11.33 -4.87
N ALA A 46 11.57 -12.38 -4.97
CA ALA A 46 11.41 -13.34 -3.90
C ALA A 46 12.69 -14.17 -3.70
N THR A 47 13.18 -14.27 -2.47
CA THR A 47 14.29 -15.17 -2.09
C THR A 47 13.78 -16.47 -1.49
N LYS A 48 12.58 -16.43 -0.89
CA LYS A 48 11.87 -17.57 -0.29
C LYS A 48 10.48 -17.68 -0.90
N SER A 49 9.83 -18.83 -0.70
CA SER A 49 8.45 -19.02 -1.16
C SER A 49 7.50 -18.14 -0.36
N ILE A 50 6.83 -17.21 -1.03
CA ILE A 50 5.82 -16.34 -0.40
C ILE A 50 4.46 -16.99 -0.59
N LEU A 51 3.76 -17.25 0.52
CA LEU A 51 2.42 -17.82 0.49
C LEU A 51 1.40 -16.82 -0.05
N LYS A 52 0.31 -17.33 -0.65
CA LYS A 52 -0.87 -16.51 -1.00
C LYS A 52 -1.42 -15.81 0.24
N GLY A 53 -1.81 -14.54 0.09
CA GLY A 53 -2.34 -13.72 1.17
C GLY A 53 -1.30 -13.07 2.09
N LYS A 54 0.01 -13.31 1.87
CA LYS A 54 1.07 -12.57 2.56
C LYS A 54 0.91 -11.09 2.26
N LYS A 55 0.91 -10.28 3.32
CA LYS A 55 0.79 -8.82 3.26
C LYS A 55 2.14 -8.16 3.48
N PHE A 56 2.44 -7.17 2.64
CA PHE A 56 3.60 -6.29 2.69
C PHE A 56 3.14 -4.85 2.84
N GLY A 57 3.84 -4.06 3.63
CA GLY A 57 3.42 -2.70 3.91
C GLY A 57 3.79 -2.24 5.31
N PRO A 58 3.46 -0.98 5.63
CA PRO A 58 2.76 -0.02 4.77
C PRO A 58 3.62 0.55 3.63
N PHE A 59 3.02 0.99 2.52
CA PHE A 59 3.67 1.85 1.52
C PHE A 59 3.90 3.23 2.12
N VAL A 60 5.15 3.68 2.09
CA VAL A 60 5.58 4.94 2.72
C VAL A 60 6.04 5.89 1.63
N GLY A 61 5.69 7.17 1.79
CA GLY A 61 6.05 8.26 0.90
C GLY A 61 5.57 9.59 1.48
N ASP A 62 5.93 10.67 0.80
CA ASP A 62 5.48 12.01 1.17
C ASP A 62 4.00 12.21 0.83
N LYS A 63 3.23 12.76 1.78
CA LYS A 63 1.84 13.12 1.52
C LYS A 63 1.75 14.47 0.85
N LYS A 64 1.27 14.51 -0.38
CA LYS A 64 1.22 15.71 -1.23
C LYS A 64 -0.10 15.77 -1.99
N LYS A 65 -0.49 16.96 -2.45
CA LYS A 65 -1.63 17.09 -3.37
C LYS A 65 -1.25 16.56 -4.75
N ARG A 66 -2.23 16.11 -5.53
CA ARG A 66 -2.02 15.61 -6.90
C ARG A 66 -1.23 16.56 -7.79
N SER A 67 -1.44 17.87 -7.64
CA SER A 67 -0.71 18.91 -8.38
C SER A 67 0.79 18.99 -8.08
N GLN A 68 1.25 18.41 -6.97
CA GLN A 68 2.65 18.45 -6.55
C GLN A 68 3.41 17.16 -6.86
N VAL A 69 2.70 16.12 -7.32
CA VAL A 69 3.29 14.81 -7.63
C VAL A 69 3.92 14.87 -9.01
N LYS A 70 5.21 14.53 -9.10
CA LYS A 70 5.97 14.58 -10.35
C LYS A 70 5.82 13.31 -11.19
N SER A 71 5.64 12.16 -10.55
CA SER A 71 5.56 10.86 -11.21
C SER A 71 4.31 10.10 -10.79
N ASN A 72 3.60 9.55 -11.77
CA ASN A 72 2.43 8.69 -11.54
C ASN A 72 2.80 7.22 -11.29
N VAL A 73 4.10 6.89 -11.29
CA VAL A 73 4.55 5.50 -11.17
C VAL A 73 4.74 5.07 -9.71
N TYR A 74 5.26 5.97 -8.88
CA TYR A 74 5.65 5.69 -7.49
C TYR A 74 4.67 6.30 -6.49
N MET A 75 3.39 6.40 -6.85
CA MET A 75 2.41 7.10 -6.04
C MET A 75 1.09 6.33 -5.91
N TRP A 76 0.47 6.51 -4.76
CA TRP A 76 -0.88 6.07 -4.46
C TRP A 76 -1.74 7.24 -4.00
N GLU A 77 -3.02 7.22 -4.30
CA GLU A 77 -4.01 8.19 -3.86
C GLU A 77 -4.82 7.55 -2.74
N VAL A 78 -4.99 8.30 -1.67
CA VAL A 78 -5.69 7.88 -0.47
C VAL A 78 -6.61 9.01 -0.06
N TYR A 79 -7.85 8.67 0.26
CA TYR A 79 -8.81 9.63 0.77
C TYR A 79 -8.63 9.85 2.28
N TYR A 80 -8.58 11.11 2.68
CA TYR A 80 -8.57 11.52 4.08
C TYR A 80 -9.79 12.41 4.34
N PRO A 81 -10.67 12.09 5.30
CA PRO A 81 -11.88 12.89 5.57
C PRO A 81 -11.61 14.38 5.79
N ASN A 82 -10.51 14.69 6.47
CA ASN A 82 -10.15 16.08 6.82
C ASN A 82 -9.40 16.82 5.71
N LEU A 83 -8.84 16.12 4.73
CA LEU A 83 -7.91 16.69 3.73
C LEU A 83 -8.32 16.41 2.28
N GLY A 84 -9.33 15.56 2.06
CA GLY A 84 -9.74 15.06 0.76
C GLY A 84 -8.74 14.06 0.16
N TRP A 85 -8.67 14.06 -1.18
CA TRP A 85 -7.75 13.26 -1.98
C TRP A 85 -6.30 13.68 -1.79
N MET A 86 -5.49 12.79 -1.22
CA MET A 86 -4.05 13.02 -1.05
C MET A 86 -3.25 11.93 -1.74
N CYS A 87 -2.09 12.29 -2.26
CA CYS A 87 -1.15 11.36 -2.86
C CYS A 87 -0.06 11.00 -1.85
N VAL A 88 0.23 9.72 -1.69
CA VAL A 88 1.43 9.19 -1.05
C VAL A 88 2.46 9.00 -2.15
N ASP A 89 3.41 9.92 -2.24
CA ASP A 89 4.44 9.97 -3.28
C ASP A 89 5.77 9.44 -2.76
N ALA A 90 6.19 8.29 -3.29
CA ALA A 90 7.49 7.71 -3.01
C ALA A 90 8.49 7.98 -4.15
N THR A 91 8.29 9.00 -5.00
CA THR A 91 9.24 9.34 -6.09
C THR A 91 10.65 9.59 -5.55
N ASP A 92 10.79 10.16 -4.36
CA ASP A 92 12.06 10.29 -3.66
C ASP A 92 12.37 9.00 -2.88
N PRO A 93 13.46 8.25 -3.22
CA PRO A 93 13.81 7.03 -2.49
C PRO A 93 14.11 7.29 -1.01
N GLU A 94 14.52 8.51 -0.62
CA GLU A 94 14.75 8.89 0.78
C GLU A 94 13.45 8.95 1.60
N LYS A 95 12.33 9.26 0.93
CA LYS A 95 11.00 9.34 1.56
C LYS A 95 10.23 8.03 1.46
N GLY A 96 10.65 7.17 0.56
CA GLY A 96 10.03 5.88 0.27
C GLY A 96 10.53 4.75 1.15
N ASN A 97 9.97 3.58 0.89
CA ASN A 97 10.53 2.30 1.34
C ASN A 97 10.71 1.36 0.15
N TRP A 98 11.09 0.12 0.44
CA TRP A 98 11.38 -0.88 -0.58
C TRP A 98 10.18 -1.22 -1.48
N LEU A 99 8.95 -0.93 -1.05
CA LEU A 99 7.76 -1.15 -1.87
C LEU A 99 7.69 -0.23 -3.09
N ARG A 100 8.44 0.89 -3.12
CA ARG A 100 8.57 1.73 -4.33
C ARG A 100 9.22 0.96 -5.49
N TYR A 101 10.10 -0.01 -5.17
CA TYR A 101 10.87 -0.78 -6.15
C TYR A 101 10.10 -1.99 -6.68
N ILE A 102 8.86 -2.21 -6.23
CA ILE A 102 7.98 -3.21 -6.82
C ILE A 102 7.46 -2.65 -8.14
N ASN A 103 7.72 -3.38 -9.21
CA ASN A 103 7.34 -2.96 -10.55
C ASN A 103 5.89 -3.30 -10.86
N TRP A 104 5.38 -2.63 -11.90
CA TRP A 104 4.07 -2.90 -12.44
C TRP A 104 4.13 -4.15 -13.32
N ALA A 105 3.18 -5.07 -13.16
CA ALA A 105 3.01 -6.16 -14.11
C ALA A 105 2.66 -5.59 -15.49
N ARG A 106 3.09 -6.20 -16.59
CA ARG A 106 2.63 -5.88 -17.95
C ARG A 106 1.39 -6.69 -18.34
N SER A 107 1.12 -7.77 -17.62
CA SER A 107 -0.05 -8.62 -17.84
C SER A 107 -0.54 -9.27 -16.54
N GLY A 108 -1.82 -9.63 -16.48
CA GLY A 108 -2.38 -10.36 -15.33
C GLY A 108 -1.75 -11.74 -15.10
N LYS A 109 -1.07 -12.32 -16.10
CA LYS A 109 -0.38 -13.61 -15.96
C LYS A 109 0.85 -13.51 -15.06
N GLU A 110 1.62 -12.43 -15.18
CA GLU A 110 2.81 -12.18 -14.37
C GLU A 110 2.48 -11.42 -13.06
N GLN A 111 1.28 -10.87 -12.93
CA GLN A 111 0.80 -10.28 -11.68
C GLN A 111 0.85 -11.32 -10.55
N ASN A 112 1.43 -10.92 -9.43
CA ASN A 112 1.43 -11.70 -8.20
C ASN A 112 1.05 -10.87 -6.95
N LEU A 113 1.02 -9.55 -7.06
CA LEU A 113 0.57 -8.64 -6.02
C LEU A 113 -0.62 -7.81 -6.47
N PHE A 114 -1.45 -7.42 -5.50
CA PHE A 114 -2.47 -6.40 -5.69
C PHE A 114 -2.41 -5.36 -4.56
N PRO A 115 -2.75 -4.09 -4.85
CA PRO A 115 -2.82 -3.05 -3.85
C PRO A 115 -4.09 -3.19 -2.99
N LEU A 116 -3.91 -3.02 -1.69
CA LEU A 116 -4.95 -3.08 -0.69
C LEU A 116 -4.81 -1.88 0.24
N GLU A 117 -5.83 -1.04 0.29
CA GLU A 117 -5.90 0.01 1.30
C GLU A 117 -6.38 -0.59 2.63
N ILE A 118 -5.74 -0.23 3.75
CA ILE A 118 -6.19 -0.54 5.10
C ILE A 118 -5.92 0.69 5.97
N ASN A 119 -6.96 1.22 6.64
CA ASN A 119 -6.85 2.38 7.52
C ASN A 119 -6.12 3.57 6.87
N ARG A 120 -6.49 3.94 5.64
CA ARG A 120 -5.90 5.08 4.90
C ARG A 120 -4.39 4.93 4.63
N THR A 121 -3.96 3.68 4.45
CA THR A 121 -2.58 3.32 4.17
C THR A 121 -2.57 2.17 3.17
N ILE A 122 -1.65 2.20 2.21
CA ILE A 122 -1.58 1.18 1.16
C ILE A 122 -0.68 0.03 1.60
N TYR A 123 -1.12 -1.18 1.33
CA TYR A 123 -0.42 -2.43 1.51
C TYR A 123 -0.45 -3.20 0.19
N TYR A 124 0.49 -4.10 -0.02
CA TYR A 124 0.44 -5.06 -1.12
C TYR A 124 0.20 -6.45 -0.55
N LYS A 125 -0.72 -7.20 -1.16
CA LYS A 125 -1.02 -8.56 -0.74
C LYS A 125 -0.77 -9.51 -1.92
N SER A 126 -0.20 -10.68 -1.62
CA SER A 126 0.04 -11.70 -2.63
C SER A 126 -1.26 -12.35 -3.09
N LEU A 127 -1.51 -12.29 -4.39
CA LEU A 127 -2.67 -12.90 -5.04
C LEU A 127 -2.50 -14.42 -5.15
N LYS A 128 -1.26 -14.85 -5.39
CA LYS A 128 -0.88 -16.25 -5.57
C LYS A 128 0.45 -16.55 -4.87
N PRO A 129 0.78 -17.83 -4.64
CA PRO A 129 2.10 -18.20 -4.14
C PRO A 129 3.18 -17.75 -5.11
N ILE A 130 4.27 -17.18 -4.57
CA ILE A 130 5.42 -16.68 -5.35
C ILE A 130 6.61 -17.58 -5.03
N ALA A 131 7.21 -18.16 -6.06
CA ALA A 131 8.38 -19.01 -5.92
C ALA A 131 9.67 -18.17 -5.73
N PRO A 132 10.70 -18.73 -5.07
CA PRO A 132 12.02 -18.11 -5.04
C PRO A 132 12.53 -17.81 -6.46
N GLY A 133 13.04 -16.61 -6.68
CA GLY A 133 13.53 -16.16 -7.99
C GLY A 133 12.47 -15.52 -8.88
N GLU A 134 11.22 -15.38 -8.45
CA GLU A 134 10.21 -14.59 -9.16
C GLU A 134 10.23 -13.11 -8.75
N GLU A 135 10.01 -12.23 -9.71
CA GLU A 135 9.89 -10.78 -9.47
C GLU A 135 8.50 -10.46 -8.93
N LEU A 136 8.44 -9.63 -7.88
CA LEU A 136 7.19 -9.13 -7.30
C LEU A 136 6.64 -8.03 -8.22
N LEU A 137 5.44 -8.27 -8.76
CA LEU A 137 4.79 -7.42 -9.73
C LEU A 137 3.36 -7.10 -9.29
N VAL A 138 3.09 -5.80 -9.15
CA VAL A 138 1.78 -5.28 -8.74
C VAL A 138 0.97 -4.85 -9.95
N TRP A 139 -0.33 -5.13 -9.91
CA TRP A 139 -1.27 -4.62 -10.90
C TRP A 139 -2.61 -4.27 -10.27
N TYR A 140 -3.42 -3.56 -11.05
CA TYR A 140 -4.65 -2.94 -10.61
C TYR A 140 -5.91 -3.75 -10.88
N ASN A 141 -5.81 -5.03 -11.28
CA ASN A 141 -7.01 -5.85 -11.45
C ASN A 141 -7.83 -5.71 -10.18
N GLY A 142 -8.98 -5.05 -10.29
CA GLY A 142 -9.67 -4.48 -9.14
C GLY A 142 -10.50 -5.54 -8.42
N GLU A 143 -11.56 -5.08 -7.77
CA GLU A 143 -12.61 -5.94 -7.19
C GLU A 143 -13.33 -6.81 -8.25
N ASP A 144 -13.10 -6.57 -9.54
CA ASP A 144 -13.59 -7.40 -10.65
C ASP A 144 -12.95 -8.79 -10.67
N ASP A 145 -11.74 -8.93 -10.11
CA ASP A 145 -11.13 -10.24 -9.91
C ASP A 145 -11.70 -10.87 -8.63
N PRO A 146 -12.38 -12.04 -8.72
CA PRO A 146 -13.02 -12.65 -7.56
C PRO A 146 -12.02 -13.03 -6.47
N GLU A 147 -10.76 -13.31 -6.79
CA GLU A 147 -9.73 -13.58 -5.80
C GLU A 147 -9.32 -12.33 -5.02
N ILE A 148 -9.27 -11.19 -5.70
CA ILE A 148 -8.96 -9.89 -5.09
C ILE A 148 -10.12 -9.44 -4.22
N ALA A 149 -11.36 -9.56 -4.71
CA ALA A 149 -12.57 -9.30 -3.92
C ALA A 149 -12.63 -10.17 -2.66
N ALA A 150 -12.37 -11.48 -2.79
CA ALA A 150 -12.34 -12.39 -1.66
C ALA A 150 -11.25 -12.03 -0.64
N ALA A 151 -10.05 -11.68 -1.11
CA ALA A 151 -8.95 -11.29 -0.24
C ALA A 151 -9.19 -9.95 0.48
N ILE A 152 -9.91 -9.02 -0.15
CA ILE A 152 -10.40 -7.78 0.49
C ILE A 152 -11.44 -8.10 1.56
N GLU A 153 -12.41 -8.98 1.28
CA GLU A 153 -13.43 -9.38 2.25
C GLU A 153 -12.84 -10.17 3.43
N GLU A 154 -11.84 -11.01 3.20
CA GLU A 154 -11.09 -11.71 4.26
C GLU A 154 -10.44 -10.71 5.25
N GLU A 155 -9.82 -9.64 4.73
CA GLU A 155 -9.24 -8.59 5.56
C GLU A 155 -10.33 -7.82 6.33
N ARG A 156 -11.50 -7.58 5.71
CA ARG A 156 -12.66 -6.98 6.38
C ARG A 156 -13.17 -7.87 7.52
N ALA A 157 -13.34 -9.17 7.28
CA ALA A 157 -13.79 -10.14 8.28
C ALA A 157 -12.80 -10.25 9.45
N SER A 158 -11.50 -10.26 9.15
CA SER A 158 -10.42 -10.28 10.15
C SER A 158 -10.40 -9.01 11.01
N ALA A 159 -10.66 -7.84 10.43
CA ALA A 159 -10.79 -6.60 11.18
C ALA A 159 -12.03 -6.60 12.12
N ARG A 160 -13.17 -7.12 11.64
CA ARG A 160 -14.40 -7.27 12.45
C ARG A 160 -14.18 -8.21 13.64
N SER A 161 -13.59 -9.38 13.41
CA SER A 161 -13.35 -10.37 14.49
C SER A 161 -12.42 -9.82 15.58
N ARG A 162 -11.37 -9.07 15.22
CA ARG A 162 -10.49 -8.40 16.19
C ARG A 162 -11.24 -7.39 17.06
N ARG A 163 -12.19 -6.64 16.50
CA ARG A 163 -13.03 -5.68 17.25
C ARG A 163 -13.96 -6.39 18.25
N HIS A 164 -14.45 -7.59 17.92
CA HIS A 164 -15.32 -8.37 18.80
C HIS A 164 -14.58 -9.26 19.82
N SER A 165 -13.24 -9.26 19.83
CA SER A 165 -12.44 -10.04 20.76
C SER A 165 -12.70 -9.63 22.23
N PRO A 166 -12.87 -10.58 23.17
CA PRO A 166 -13.10 -10.29 24.59
C PRO A 166 -12.04 -9.38 25.25
N LYS A 167 -10.82 -9.36 24.71
CA LYS A 167 -9.73 -8.48 25.18
C LYS A 167 -10.02 -6.99 24.94
N ALA A 168 -10.69 -6.64 23.84
CA ALA A 168 -11.10 -5.25 23.56
C ALA A 168 -12.25 -4.78 24.48
N LYS A 169 -13.14 -5.70 24.87
CA LYS A 169 -14.22 -5.42 25.84
C LYS A 169 -13.68 -5.02 27.22
N LYS A 170 -12.57 -5.61 27.69
CA LYS A 170 -11.93 -5.23 28.97
C LYS A 170 -11.42 -3.78 28.97
N GLY A 171 -10.90 -3.29 27.84
CA GLY A 171 -10.50 -1.88 27.70
C GLY A 171 -11.67 -0.92 27.77
N TYR A 172 -12.79 -1.26 27.13
CA TYR A 172 -14.04 -0.49 27.17
C TYR A 172 -14.64 -0.41 28.58
N TRP A 173 -14.68 -1.53 29.33
CA TRP A 173 -15.16 -1.51 30.73
C TRP A 173 -14.24 -0.71 31.65
N ARG A 174 -12.91 -0.76 31.46
CA ARG A 174 -11.95 0.05 32.22
C ARG A 174 -12.10 1.54 31.92
N TRP A 175 -12.32 1.92 30.66
CA TRP A 175 -12.58 3.31 30.25
C TRP A 175 -13.91 3.84 30.79
N ARG A 176 -14.97 3.01 30.76
CA ARG A 176 -16.29 3.34 31.32
C ARG A 176 -16.26 3.50 32.83
N TRP A 177 -15.47 2.69 33.54
CA TRP A 177 -15.24 2.86 34.98
C TRP A 177 -14.49 4.17 35.27
N LEU A 178 -13.39 4.46 34.57
CA LEU A 178 -12.64 5.72 34.72
C LEU A 178 -13.49 6.96 34.39
N ARG A 179 -14.38 6.89 33.40
CA ARG A 179 -15.33 7.97 33.05
C ARG A 179 -16.35 8.22 34.16
N ASN A 180 -16.87 7.16 34.79
CA ASN A 180 -17.80 7.30 35.92
C ASN A 180 -17.11 7.78 37.20
N VAL A 181 -15.82 7.46 37.38
CA VAL A 181 -15.02 7.98 38.51
C VAL A 181 -14.66 9.46 38.31
N ALA A 182 -14.53 9.93 37.07
CA ALA A 182 -14.18 11.33 36.74
C ALA A 182 -15.37 12.25 36.43
N GLY A 183 -16.61 11.75 36.45
CA GLY A 183 -17.81 12.43 35.93
C GLY A 183 -18.58 13.30 36.93
N GLY A 184 -17.90 13.94 37.88
CA GLY A 184 -18.47 14.95 38.77
C GLY A 184 -18.21 16.38 38.29
N ALA A 185 -18.50 16.72 37.03
CA ALA A 185 -18.66 18.11 36.58
C ALA A 185 -19.22 18.18 35.15
N ASN A 186 -20.21 19.07 35.01
CA ASN A 186 -20.94 19.52 33.83
C ASN A 186 -20.24 19.49 32.46
N GLY A 187 -21.03 19.20 31.42
CA GLY A 187 -20.80 19.69 30.05
C GLY A 187 -20.96 18.62 28.98
N TYR A 188 -22.20 18.35 28.57
CA TYR A 188 -22.52 17.54 27.40
C TYR A 188 -21.97 18.20 26.13
N PHE A 189 -20.80 17.78 25.66
CA PHE A 189 -20.48 17.79 24.23
C PHE A 189 -20.99 16.47 23.67
N GLY A 190 -22.23 16.50 23.17
CA GLY A 190 -22.80 15.41 22.38
C GLY A 190 -22.08 15.35 21.03
N LEU A 191 -21.14 14.42 20.90
CA LEU A 191 -20.71 13.96 19.58
C LEU A 191 -21.87 13.16 19.00
N THR A 192 -22.42 13.70 17.92
CA THR A 192 -23.59 13.16 17.22
C THR A 192 -23.25 11.81 16.62
N TRP A 193 -24.24 10.93 16.58
CA TRP A 193 -24.23 9.59 15.98
C TRP A 193 -23.69 9.50 14.53
N ALA A 194 -23.38 10.64 13.89
CA ALA A 194 -22.80 10.72 12.56
C ALA A 194 -21.32 10.32 12.49
N GLU A 195 -20.54 10.50 13.57
CA GLU A 195 -19.13 10.08 13.59
C GLU A 195 -18.96 8.56 13.83
N GLU A 196 -19.96 7.90 14.40
CA GLU A 196 -19.95 6.44 14.55
C GLU A 196 -20.24 5.71 13.23
N GLU A 197 -21.01 6.30 12.31
CA GLU A 197 -21.31 5.71 11.01
C GLU A 197 -20.14 5.82 10.01
N GLU A 198 -19.28 6.83 10.14
CA GLU A 198 -18.03 6.93 9.37
C GLU A 198 -16.99 5.86 9.77
N CYS A 199 -17.16 5.24 10.95
CA CYS A 199 -16.42 4.04 11.37
C CYS A 199 -17.10 2.70 11.00
N ARG A 200 -18.38 2.74 10.58
CA ARG A 200 -19.22 1.57 10.23
C ARG A 200 -19.26 1.31 8.72
N GLY A 201 -19.13 2.35 7.90
CA GLY A 201 -18.76 2.21 6.50
C GLY A 201 -17.26 1.96 6.41
N VAL A 202 -16.85 0.71 6.19
CA VAL A 202 -15.52 0.46 5.65
C VAL A 202 -15.53 1.03 4.23
N GLY A 203 -15.30 2.34 4.12
CA GLY A 203 -15.08 3.04 2.87
C GLY A 203 -13.77 2.56 2.27
N TYR A 204 -13.78 1.36 1.72
CA TYR A 204 -12.91 1.00 0.60
C TYR A 204 -13.63 1.30 -0.70
N THR A 205 -14.28 2.46 -0.78
CA THR A 205 -14.30 3.14 -2.06
C THR A 205 -12.92 3.76 -2.19
N LEU A 206 -12.26 3.54 -3.33
CA LEU A 206 -11.20 4.39 -3.89
C LEU A 206 -9.72 3.99 -3.77
N VAL A 207 -9.39 2.70 -3.80
CA VAL A 207 -8.29 2.31 -4.73
C VAL A 207 -8.80 2.34 -6.19
N SER A 208 -10.12 2.23 -6.37
CA SER A 208 -10.84 2.25 -7.66
C SER A 208 -10.67 3.54 -8.48
N MET A 209 -10.45 4.71 -7.88
CA MET A 209 -10.33 5.96 -8.67
C MET A 209 -8.97 6.11 -9.37
N GLN A 210 -7.89 5.53 -8.85
CA GLN A 210 -6.62 5.51 -9.59
C GLN A 210 -6.60 4.52 -10.76
N ILE A 211 -7.44 3.49 -10.72
CA ILE A 211 -7.62 2.55 -11.84
C ILE A 211 -8.21 3.28 -13.05
N ARG A 212 -9.09 4.27 -12.82
CA ARG A 212 -9.71 5.05 -13.92
C ARG A 212 -8.77 6.07 -14.58
N CYS A 213 -7.77 6.61 -13.86
CA CYS A 213 -6.91 7.64 -14.44
C CYS A 213 -5.78 7.11 -15.35
N ARG A 214 -5.47 5.81 -15.34
CA ARG A 214 -4.51 5.21 -16.29
C ARG A 214 -5.15 4.68 -17.57
N LEU A 215 -6.48 4.57 -17.61
CA LEU A 215 -7.25 4.20 -18.81
C LEU A 215 -7.75 5.41 -19.63
N ALA A 216 -7.54 6.64 -19.13
CA ALA A 216 -7.97 7.87 -19.78
C ALA A 216 -6.86 8.56 -20.60
N HIS A 217 -5.68 7.95 -20.72
CA HIS A 217 -4.55 8.42 -21.56
C HIS A 217 -3.86 7.26 -22.27
#